data_AF-A0A847JF85-F1
#
_entry.id   AF-A0A847JF85-F1
#
_cell.length_a   1.000
_cell.length_b   1.000
_cell.length_c   1.000
_cell.angle_alpha   90.00
_cell.angle_beta   90.00
_cell.angle_gamma   90.00
#
_symmetry.space_group_name_H-M   'P 1'
#
loop_
_entity.id
_entity.type
_entity.pdbx_description
1 polymer ?
#
loop_
_entity_poly.entity_id
_entity_poly.type
_entity_poly.pdbx_seq_one_letter_code
_entity_poly.pdbx_strand_id
1 'polypeptide(L)'
;MRNCASLAGILLFLVTLALGAVVGAATGWAIESSVPKPAIPQAAGQCLAPPDVMRRFHMVMLKHTRDVTVREGDRQTAKGLSACVTCHAVKDASGAVVSISSPRHFCRACHDYAAVKIDCFECHASRPLPEKSAAVPSGADVAALKAYAEETTR
;
A
#
# COMPACT_ATOMS: atom_id res chain seq x y z
N MET A 1 -56.09 11.67 41.44
CA MET A 1 -55.27 12.72 40.79
C MET A 1 -53.75 12.44 40.78
N ARG A 2 -53.26 11.24 41.19
CA ARG A 2 -51.81 10.94 41.29
C ARG A 2 -51.15 10.44 39.98
N ASN A 3 -51.93 10.16 38.93
CA ASN A 3 -51.44 9.44 37.74
C ASN A 3 -51.12 10.36 36.54
N CYS A 4 -51.59 11.63 36.54
CA CYS A 4 -51.33 12.56 35.45
C CYS A 4 -49.87 13.08 35.43
N ALA A 5 -49.24 13.22 36.61
CA ALA A 5 -47.86 13.68 36.72
C ALA A 5 -46.84 12.66 36.17
N SER A 6 -47.11 11.36 36.34
CA SER A 6 -46.25 10.28 35.81
C SER A 6 -46.35 10.15 34.29
N LEU A 7 -47.55 10.31 33.72
CA LEU A 7 -47.75 10.21 32.27
C LEU A 7 -47.13 11.41 31.54
N ALA A 8 -47.23 12.62 32.11
CA ALA A 8 -46.59 13.81 31.56
C ALA A 8 -45.06 13.69 31.57
N GLY A 9 -44.47 13.14 32.65
CA GLY A 9 -43.02 12.93 32.75
C GLY A 9 -42.49 11.88 31.76
N ILE A 10 -43.24 10.78 31.56
CA ILE A 10 -42.86 9.73 30.60
C ILE A 10 -42.98 10.27 29.16
N LEU A 11 -44.03 11.01 28.83
CA LEU A 11 -44.17 11.65 27.51
C LEU A 11 -43.05 12.64 27.24
N LEU A 12 -42.70 13.47 28.22
CA LEU A 12 -41.60 14.44 28.07
C LEU A 12 -40.25 13.72 27.84
N PHE A 13 -40.00 12.62 28.56
CA PHE A 13 -38.79 11.81 28.41
C PHE A 13 -38.72 11.09 27.06
N LEU A 14 -39.84 10.55 26.57
CA LEU A 14 -39.89 9.89 25.26
C LEU A 14 -39.71 10.89 24.12
N VAL A 15 -40.27 12.11 24.25
CA VAL A 15 -40.10 13.17 23.26
C VAL A 15 -38.65 13.65 23.19
N THR A 16 -37.97 13.84 24.34
CA THR A 16 -36.55 14.23 24.33
C THR A 16 -35.64 13.13 23.78
N LEU A 17 -35.93 11.86 24.07
CA LEU A 17 -35.18 10.72 23.54
C LEU A 17 -35.36 10.60 22.01
N ALA A 18 -36.60 10.73 21.52
CA ALA A 18 -36.89 10.71 20.09
C ALA A 18 -36.24 11.89 19.36
N LEU A 19 -36.26 13.09 19.95
CA LEU A 19 -35.62 14.27 19.36
C LEU A 19 -34.09 14.13 19.32
N GLY A 20 -33.48 13.57 20.37
CA GLY A 20 -32.05 13.26 20.40
C GLY A 20 -31.63 12.24 19.33
N ALA A 21 -32.45 11.21 19.09
CA ALA A 21 -32.19 10.21 18.06
C ALA A 21 -32.30 10.79 16.63
N VAL A 22 -33.28 11.66 16.38
CA VAL A 22 -33.44 12.33 15.07
C VAL A 22 -32.30 13.31 14.80
N VAL A 23 -31.87 14.09 15.80
CA VAL A 23 -30.73 15.02 15.66
C VAL A 23 -29.41 14.25 15.47
N GLY A 24 -29.21 13.14 16.20
CA GLY A 24 -28.02 12.29 16.06
C GLY A 24 -27.92 11.62 14.68
N ALA A 25 -29.04 11.16 14.12
CA ALA A 25 -29.09 10.58 12.77
C ALA A 25 -28.89 11.62 11.66
N ALA A 26 -29.40 12.84 11.85
CA ALA A 26 -29.29 13.92 10.86
C ALA A 26 -27.89 14.58 10.81
N THR A 27 -27.15 14.55 11.92
CA THR A 27 -25.84 15.20 12.02
C THR A 27 -24.66 14.28 11.75
N GLY A 28 -24.90 12.98 11.53
CA GLY A 28 -23.90 12.02 11.07
C GLY A 28 -22.53 12.26 11.72
N TRP A 29 -22.40 11.99 13.02
CA TRP A 29 -21.15 12.20 13.75
C TRP A 29 -20.13 11.14 13.28
N ALA A 30 -19.59 11.33 12.09
CA ALA A 30 -18.35 10.71 11.69
C ALA A 30 -17.29 11.31 12.61
N ILE A 31 -16.83 10.52 13.58
CA ILE A 31 -15.61 10.85 14.32
C ILE A 31 -14.46 10.72 13.31
N GLU A 32 -14.24 11.77 12.53
CA GLU A 32 -13.05 11.90 11.70
C GLU A 32 -11.86 11.92 12.66
N SER A 33 -10.98 10.93 12.55
CA SER A 33 -9.79 10.88 13.40
C SER A 33 -8.98 12.16 13.18
N SER A 34 -8.61 12.86 14.26
CA SER A 34 -7.74 14.04 14.20
C SER A 34 -6.30 13.74 13.76
N VAL A 35 -5.99 12.47 13.46
CA VAL A 35 -4.68 12.04 12.99
C VAL A 35 -4.49 12.49 11.53
N PRO A 36 -3.46 13.32 11.23
CA PRO A 36 -3.16 13.71 9.86
C PRO A 36 -2.91 12.48 8.99
N LYS A 37 -3.55 12.39 7.82
CA LYS A 37 -3.31 11.29 6.87
C LYS A 37 -2.15 11.68 5.95
N PRO A 38 -1.28 10.73 5.54
CA PRO A 38 -0.22 11.03 4.59
C PRO A 38 -0.80 11.38 3.22
N ALA A 39 -0.19 12.36 2.55
CA ALA A 39 -0.52 12.70 1.17
C ALA A 39 0.14 11.67 0.23
N ILE A 40 -0.66 10.75 -0.30
CA ILE A 40 -0.17 9.69 -1.20
C ILE A 40 -0.23 10.18 -2.65
N PRO A 41 0.88 10.17 -3.41
CA PRO A 41 0.87 10.47 -4.83
C PRO A 41 -0.05 9.51 -5.60
N GLN A 42 -0.85 10.07 -6.51
CA GLN A 42 -1.78 9.28 -7.33
C GLN A 42 -1.03 8.31 -8.25
N ALA A 43 -1.49 7.06 -8.30
CA ALA A 43 -0.99 6.07 -9.24
C ALA A 43 -1.57 6.27 -10.65
N ALA A 44 -0.85 5.79 -11.66
CA ALA A 44 -1.37 5.68 -13.02
C ALA A 44 -1.99 4.27 -13.26
N GLY A 45 -3.01 4.22 -14.13
CA GLY A 45 -3.60 2.97 -14.61
C GLY A 45 -4.51 2.26 -13.60
N GLN A 46 -4.70 0.95 -13.79
CA GLN A 46 -5.54 0.12 -12.94
C GLN A 46 -4.81 -0.25 -11.64
N CYS A 47 -5.40 0.14 -10.51
CA CYS A 47 -4.87 -0.20 -9.18
C CYS A 47 -4.95 -1.71 -8.91
N LEU A 48 -3.95 -2.22 -8.19
CA LEU A 48 -3.88 -3.63 -7.75
C LEU A 48 -5.00 -3.99 -6.77
N ALA A 49 -5.37 -3.05 -5.89
CA ALA A 49 -6.44 -3.21 -4.91
C ALA A 49 -6.98 -1.85 -4.45
N PRO A 50 -8.18 -1.81 -3.83
CA PRO A 50 -8.73 -0.62 -3.20
C PRO A 50 -7.84 -0.04 -2.07
N PRO A 51 -7.90 1.27 -1.77
CA PRO A 51 -7.03 1.91 -0.77
C PRO A 51 -7.16 1.38 0.66
N ASP A 52 -8.35 0.91 1.07
CA ASP A 52 -8.58 0.29 2.38
C ASP A 52 -7.93 -1.09 2.49
N VAL A 53 -7.98 -1.87 1.41
CA VAL A 53 -7.30 -3.15 1.29
C VAL A 53 -5.79 -2.95 1.32
N MET A 54 -5.26 -1.98 0.55
CA MET A 54 -3.83 -1.67 0.56
C MET A 54 -3.35 -1.27 1.96
N ARG A 55 -4.04 -0.37 2.66
CA ARG A 55 -3.64 0.02 4.03
C ARG A 55 -3.57 -1.16 5.00
N ARG A 56 -4.52 -2.09 4.93
CA ARG A 56 -4.61 -3.22 5.87
C ARG A 56 -3.67 -4.38 5.52
N PHE A 57 -3.53 -4.69 4.23
CA PHE A 57 -2.95 -5.95 3.78
C PHE A 57 -1.70 -5.80 2.92
N HIS A 58 -1.23 -4.60 2.55
CA HIS A 58 -0.07 -4.42 1.67
C HIS A 58 1.16 -5.20 2.14
N MET A 59 1.51 -5.16 3.44
CA MET A 59 2.66 -5.91 3.93
C MET A 59 2.48 -7.42 3.89
N VAL A 60 1.25 -7.92 4.06
CA VAL A 60 0.96 -9.36 3.97
C VAL A 60 1.15 -9.82 2.53
N MET A 61 0.63 -9.06 1.56
CA MET A 61 0.81 -9.34 0.13
C MET A 61 2.29 -9.35 -0.24
N LEU A 62 3.05 -8.32 0.15
CA LEU A 62 4.47 -8.22 -0.15
C LEU A 62 5.29 -9.38 0.47
N LYS A 63 4.99 -9.76 1.72
CA LYS A 63 5.65 -10.90 2.37
C LYS A 63 5.32 -12.22 1.69
N HIS A 64 4.06 -12.44 1.35
CA HIS A 64 3.65 -13.64 0.62
C HIS A 64 4.38 -13.73 -0.72
N THR A 65 4.33 -12.68 -1.54
CA THR A 65 5.06 -12.61 -2.82
C THR A 65 6.56 -12.84 -2.65
N ARG A 66 7.19 -12.27 -1.59
CA ARG A 66 8.60 -12.51 -1.29
C ARG A 66 8.87 -13.99 -1.01
N ASP A 67 8.08 -14.59 -0.12
CA ASP A 67 8.33 -15.95 0.34
C ASP A 67 8.15 -16.97 -0.79
N VAL A 68 7.08 -16.87 -1.58
CA VAL A 68 6.86 -17.75 -2.75
C VAL A 68 7.93 -17.51 -3.84
N THR A 69 8.35 -16.27 -4.08
CA THR A 69 9.37 -15.97 -5.09
C THR A 69 10.75 -16.49 -4.69
N VAL A 70 11.16 -16.28 -3.43
CA VAL A 70 12.52 -16.55 -2.97
C VAL A 70 12.67 -17.99 -2.45
N ARG A 71 11.70 -18.50 -1.70
CA ARG A 71 11.80 -19.81 -1.05
C ARG A 71 11.27 -20.94 -1.92
N GLU A 72 10.20 -20.68 -2.67
CA GLU A 72 9.55 -21.69 -3.51
C GLU A 72 9.98 -21.56 -4.98
N GLY A 73 10.60 -20.44 -5.36
CA GLY A 73 11.05 -20.18 -6.72
C GLY A 73 9.93 -19.79 -7.68
N ASP A 74 8.70 -19.59 -7.19
CA ASP A 74 7.55 -19.22 -8.00
C ASP A 74 7.59 -17.71 -8.35
N ARG A 75 7.94 -17.44 -9.61
CA ARG A 75 7.99 -16.10 -10.19
C ARG A 75 6.73 -15.71 -10.97
N GLN A 76 5.70 -16.57 -10.98
CA GLN A 76 4.41 -16.28 -11.63
C GLN A 76 3.48 -15.44 -10.75
N THR A 77 3.90 -15.11 -9.52
CA THR A 77 3.08 -14.33 -8.60
C THR A 77 2.88 -12.88 -9.04
N ALA A 78 1.69 -12.34 -8.77
CA ALA A 78 1.15 -11.12 -9.35
C ALA A 78 2.15 -9.95 -9.43
N LYS A 79 2.57 -9.64 -10.66
CA LYS A 79 3.28 -8.43 -11.15
C LYS A 79 4.55 -7.94 -10.42
N GLY A 80 4.94 -8.52 -9.28
CA GLY A 80 6.15 -8.23 -8.51
C GLY A 80 6.26 -6.79 -7.98
N LEU A 81 7.37 -6.49 -7.29
CA LEU A 81 7.66 -5.14 -6.77
C LEU A 81 7.81 -4.10 -7.90
N SER A 82 8.22 -4.54 -9.10
CA SER A 82 8.39 -3.68 -10.28
C SER A 82 7.08 -2.99 -10.69
N ALA A 83 5.95 -3.67 -10.59
CA ALA A 83 4.66 -3.08 -10.93
C ALA A 83 4.27 -1.92 -9.99
N CYS A 84 4.61 -2.03 -8.70
CA CYS A 84 4.36 -0.98 -7.71
C CYS A 84 5.15 0.29 -8.06
N VAL A 85 6.46 0.19 -8.25
CA VAL A 85 7.33 1.35 -8.56
C VAL A 85 7.08 1.93 -9.95
N THR A 86 6.49 1.14 -10.85
CA THR A 86 6.11 1.60 -12.19
C THR A 86 4.82 2.41 -12.18
N CYS A 87 3.76 1.93 -11.52
CA CYS A 87 2.48 2.65 -11.48
C CYS A 87 2.53 3.89 -10.56
N HIS A 88 3.39 3.85 -9.53
CA HIS A 88 3.58 4.96 -8.58
C HIS A 88 4.85 5.79 -8.85
N ALA A 89 5.34 5.79 -10.10
CA ALA A 89 6.51 6.58 -10.48
C ALA A 89 6.21 8.09 -10.38
N VAL A 90 6.66 8.73 -9.31
CA VAL A 90 6.55 10.18 -9.13
C VAL A 90 7.68 10.89 -9.87
N LYS A 91 7.34 11.91 -10.66
CA LYS A 91 8.31 12.75 -11.36
C LYS A 91 8.61 14.05 -10.61
N ASP A 92 9.86 14.49 -10.67
CA ASP A 92 10.27 15.83 -10.23
C ASP A 92 10.02 16.90 -11.31
N ALA A 93 10.46 18.13 -11.05
CA ALA A 93 10.26 19.26 -11.96
C ALA A 93 11.02 19.10 -13.30
N SER A 94 12.07 18.27 -13.35
CA SER A 94 12.80 17.96 -14.58
C SER A 94 12.15 16.85 -15.40
N GLY A 95 11.10 16.21 -14.85
CA GLY A 95 10.44 15.06 -15.46
C GLY A 95 11.10 13.72 -15.13
N ALA A 96 12.18 13.70 -14.34
CA ALA A 96 12.84 12.48 -13.90
C ALA A 96 12.06 11.80 -12.77
N VAL A 97 12.03 10.46 -12.77
CA VAL A 97 11.40 9.70 -11.68
C VAL A 97 12.24 9.83 -10.41
N VAL A 98 11.61 10.07 -9.26
CA VAL A 98 12.31 10.21 -7.98
C VAL A 98 12.62 8.84 -7.36
N SER A 99 13.83 8.68 -6.79
CA SER A 99 14.22 7.50 -6.01
C SER A 99 13.71 7.56 -4.59
N ILE A 100 13.89 6.45 -3.86
CA ILE A 100 13.64 6.35 -2.43
C ILE A 100 14.33 7.45 -1.59
N SER A 101 15.43 8.05 -2.07
CA SER A 101 16.06 9.19 -1.38
C SER A 101 15.16 10.44 -1.29
N SER A 102 14.18 10.59 -2.18
CA SER A 102 13.24 11.72 -2.18
C SER A 102 12.07 11.47 -1.24
N PRO A 103 11.65 12.44 -0.39
CA PRO A 103 10.44 12.31 0.44
C PRO A 103 9.17 12.22 -0.40
N ARG A 104 9.24 12.59 -1.68
CA ARG A 104 8.14 12.47 -2.63
C ARG A 104 7.98 11.05 -3.20
N HIS A 105 8.89 10.14 -2.90
CA HIS A 105 8.79 8.76 -3.33
C HIS A 105 7.58 8.08 -2.68
N PHE A 106 6.77 7.33 -3.45
CA PHE A 106 5.46 6.90 -2.97
C PHE A 106 5.52 6.01 -1.71
N CYS A 107 6.52 5.11 -1.60
CA CYS A 107 6.69 4.29 -0.40
C CYS A 107 6.90 5.18 0.83
N ARG A 108 7.66 6.27 0.69
CA ARG A 108 7.99 7.17 1.81
C ARG A 108 6.78 7.93 2.33
N ALA A 109 5.79 8.23 1.50
CA ALA A 109 4.58 8.90 1.95
C ALA A 109 3.90 8.16 3.11
N CYS A 110 3.80 6.82 3.04
CA CYS A 110 3.28 6.00 4.15
C CYS A 110 4.36 5.64 5.17
N HIS A 111 5.56 5.28 4.73
CA HIS A 111 6.60 4.73 5.61
C HIS A 111 7.21 5.80 6.53
N ASP A 112 7.37 7.04 6.06
CA ASP A 112 7.79 8.15 6.92
C ASP A 112 6.68 8.47 7.93
N TYR A 113 5.42 8.49 7.48
CA TYR A 113 4.26 8.72 8.34
C TYR A 113 4.11 7.64 9.44
N ALA A 114 4.35 6.38 9.09
CA ALA A 114 4.29 5.26 10.03
C ALA A 114 5.59 5.08 10.84
N ALA A 115 6.61 5.93 10.62
CA ALA A 115 7.95 5.80 11.19
C ALA A 115 8.60 4.41 10.95
N VAL A 116 8.36 3.83 9.77
CA VAL A 116 8.90 2.52 9.36
C VAL A 116 10.03 2.70 8.36
N LYS A 117 11.21 2.19 8.69
CA LYS A 117 12.31 2.06 7.72
C LYS A 117 12.15 0.78 6.90
N ILE A 118 12.37 0.88 5.59
CA ILE A 118 12.40 -0.26 4.67
C ILE A 118 13.82 -0.48 4.16
N ASP A 119 14.18 -1.74 3.99
CA ASP A 119 15.50 -2.23 3.57
C ASP A 119 15.52 -2.72 2.11
N CYS A 120 14.35 -2.84 1.47
CA CYS A 120 14.22 -3.41 0.13
C CYS A 120 15.14 -2.73 -0.90
N PHE A 121 15.31 -1.42 -0.77
CA PHE A 121 16.07 -0.60 -1.71
C PHE A 121 17.55 -0.41 -1.34
N GLU A 122 18.05 -1.13 -0.34
CA GLU A 122 19.49 -1.23 -0.11
C GLU A 122 20.17 -2.01 -1.23
N CYS A 123 19.47 -3.01 -1.79
CA CYS A 123 19.95 -3.80 -2.92
C CYS A 123 19.10 -3.64 -4.19
N HIS A 124 17.80 -3.31 -4.08
CA HIS A 124 16.92 -3.17 -5.25
C HIS A 124 16.82 -1.74 -5.77
N ALA A 125 16.61 -1.61 -7.08
CA ALA A 125 16.28 -0.33 -7.69
C ALA A 125 14.94 0.21 -7.17
N SER A 126 14.91 1.48 -6.77
CA SER A 126 13.69 2.19 -6.34
C SER A 126 12.97 2.90 -7.49
N ARG A 127 13.41 2.67 -8.73
CA ARG A 127 12.84 3.24 -9.95
C ARG A 127 12.57 2.12 -10.94
N PRO A 128 11.61 2.29 -11.86
CA PRO A 128 11.49 1.39 -13.00
C PRO A 128 12.82 1.28 -13.73
N LEU A 129 13.23 0.05 -14.02
CA LEU A 129 14.39 -0.18 -14.89
C LEU A 129 14.02 0.22 -16.31
N PRO A 130 14.94 0.80 -17.10
CA PRO A 130 14.69 1.00 -18.51
C PRO A 130 14.48 -0.36 -19.19
N GLU A 131 13.49 -0.44 -20.08
CA GLU A 131 13.14 -1.64 -20.87
C GLU A 131 14.35 -2.33 -21.53
N LYS A 132 15.41 -1.57 -21.83
CA LYS A 132 16.65 -2.04 -22.47
C LYS A 132 17.65 -2.76 -21.55
N SER A 133 17.38 -2.87 -20.26
CA SER A 133 18.35 -3.37 -19.27
C SER A 133 18.25 -4.87 -18.96
N ALA A 134 17.25 -5.59 -19.50
CA ALA A 134 17.20 -7.04 -19.40
C ALA A 134 18.10 -7.67 -20.47
N ALA A 135 19.39 -7.78 -20.18
CA ALA A 135 20.30 -8.56 -21.02
C ALA A 135 19.86 -10.04 -20.97
N VAL A 136 19.35 -10.55 -22.09
CA VAL A 136 19.14 -11.99 -22.26
C VAL A 136 20.51 -12.62 -22.49
N PRO A 137 20.92 -13.63 -21.70
CA PRO A 137 22.21 -14.27 -21.90
C PRO A 137 22.30 -14.86 -23.30
N SER A 138 23.41 -14.61 -23.97
CA SER A 138 23.73 -15.16 -25.28
C SER A 138 24.02 -16.66 -25.20
N GLY A 139 24.04 -17.35 -26.34
CA GLY A 139 24.46 -18.76 -26.39
C GLY A 139 25.88 -18.98 -25.87
N ALA A 140 26.75 -17.98 -26.00
CA ALA A 140 28.11 -18.02 -25.43
C ALA A 140 28.09 -17.95 -23.90
N ASP A 141 27.22 -17.12 -23.32
CA ASP A 141 27.06 -17.00 -21.87
C ASP A 141 26.54 -18.31 -21.26
N VAL A 142 25.59 -18.98 -21.94
CA VAL A 142 25.07 -20.28 -21.50
C VAL A 142 26.15 -21.37 -21.57
N ALA A 143 26.97 -21.38 -22.63
CA ALA A 143 28.07 -22.34 -22.76
C ALA A 143 29.13 -22.15 -21.66
N ALA A 144 29.48 -20.91 -21.33
CA ALA A 144 30.42 -20.59 -20.26
C ALA A 144 29.90 -21.02 -18.87
N LEU A 145 28.61 -20.80 -18.58
CA LEU A 145 27.98 -21.26 -17.34
C LEU A 145 27.99 -22.79 -17.23
N LYS A 146 27.79 -23.51 -18.33
CA LYS A 146 27.84 -24.97 -18.35
C LYS A 146 29.25 -25.49 -18.03
N ALA A 147 30.27 -24.92 -18.67
CA ALA A 147 31.67 -25.29 -18.40
C ALA A 147 32.05 -25.05 -16.93
N TYR A 148 31.64 -23.92 -16.36
CA TYR A 148 31.84 -23.62 -14.94
C TYR A 148 31.14 -24.62 -14.00
N ALA A 149 29.92 -25.03 -14.33
CA ALA A 149 29.19 -26.03 -13.54
C ALA A 149 29.87 -27.41 -13.59
N GLU A 150 30.40 -27.82 -14.75
CA GLU A 150 31.14 -29.08 -14.92
C GLU A 150 32.47 -29.07 -14.15
N GLU A 151 33.12 -27.90 -14.01
CA GLU A 151 34.35 -27.74 -13.24
C GLU A 151 34.10 -27.78 -11.72
N THR A 152 33.04 -27.13 -11.25
CA THR A 152 32.74 -27.00 -9.80
C THR A 152 32.04 -28.21 -9.18
N THR A 153 31.57 -29.15 -9.99
CA THR A 153 30.93 -30.39 -9.53
C THR A 153 31.87 -31.60 -9.50
N ARG A 154 33.17 -31.37 -9.70
CA ARG A 154 34.24 -32.38 -9.66
C ARG A 154 35.03 -32.32 -8.35
#